data_AF-A0A5E4P3B5-F1
#
_entry.id   AF-A0A5E4P3B5-F1
#
_cell.length_a   1.000
_cell.length_b   1.000
_cell.length_c   1.000
_cell.angle_alpha   90.00
_cell.angle_beta   90.00
_cell.angle_gamma   90.00
#
_symmetry.space_group_name_H-M   'P 1'
#
loop_
_entity.id
_entity.type
_entity.pdbx_description
1 polymer ?
#
loop_
_entity_poly.entity_id
_entity_poly.type
_entity_poly.pdbx_seq_one_letter_code
_entity_poly.pdbx_strand_id
1 'polypeptide(L)'
;MTTSKPAPGYVPNPDYSQQDWDEVSDTPELTDAQITELRPNGEGLPVELADAIKRLGGRPKSEAKAVPVSLRVPPDVLAAYKADGPGWQTRMNQALAAGLRKRR
;
A
#
# COMPACT_ATOMS: atom_id res chain seq x y z
N MET A 1 -4.88 29.10 11.80
CA MET A 1 -4.40 27.71 11.58
C MET A 1 -5.33 26.78 12.33
N THR A 2 -6.05 25.90 11.63
CA THR A 2 -7.02 24.99 12.24
C THR A 2 -6.29 23.77 12.81
N THR A 3 -6.19 23.67 14.13
CA THR A 3 -5.63 22.49 14.80
C THR A 3 -6.60 21.32 14.61
N SER A 4 -6.33 20.48 13.62
CA SER A 4 -7.06 19.22 13.42
C SER A 4 -6.64 18.21 14.49
N LYS A 5 -7.61 17.46 15.03
CA LYS A 5 -7.33 16.39 15.99
C LYS A 5 -6.60 15.24 15.28
N PRO A 6 -5.51 14.69 15.84
CA PRO A 6 -4.81 13.56 15.24
C PRO A 6 -5.72 12.33 15.13
N ALA A 7 -5.42 11.47 14.16
CA ALA A 7 -6.18 10.26 13.91
C ALA A 7 -6.19 9.32 15.14
N PRO A 8 -7.27 8.53 15.35
CA PRO A 8 -7.31 7.54 16.43
C PRO A 8 -6.11 6.58 16.36
N GLY A 9 -5.39 6.44 17.47
CA GLY A 9 -4.18 5.60 17.55
C GLY A 9 -2.89 6.27 17.10
N TYR A 10 -2.89 7.58 16.82
CA TYR A 10 -1.66 8.35 16.62
C TYR A 10 -0.78 8.27 17.86
N VAL A 11 0.44 7.77 17.66
CA VAL A 11 1.52 7.82 18.66
C VAL A 11 2.50 8.90 18.17
N PRO A 12 2.76 9.94 18.97
CA PRO A 12 3.74 10.96 18.63
C PRO A 12 5.10 10.33 18.36
N ASN A 13 5.84 10.87 17.39
CA ASN A 13 7.22 10.47 17.15
C ASN A 13 8.05 10.85 18.39
N PRO A 14 8.75 9.90 19.04
CA PRO A 14 9.57 10.22 20.22
C PRO A 14 10.77 11.12 19.90
N ASP A 15 11.23 11.14 18.65
CA ASP A 15 12.41 11.89 18.22
C ASP A 15 12.09 13.33 17.81
N TYR A 16 10.81 13.64 17.54
CA TYR A 16 10.37 14.97 17.08
C TYR A 16 9.05 15.35 17.76
N SER A 17 9.10 16.38 18.59
CA SER A 17 7.94 16.94 19.28
C SER A 17 7.07 17.78 18.34
N GLN A 18 5.84 18.09 18.77
CA GLN A 18 4.98 19.01 18.01
C GLN A 18 5.61 20.41 17.88
N GLN A 19 6.37 20.84 18.88
CA GLN A 19 7.06 22.13 18.85
C GLN A 19 8.11 22.18 17.74
N ASP A 20 8.88 21.10 17.55
CA ASP A 20 9.87 20.99 16.46
C ASP A 20 9.20 21.11 15.08
N TRP A 21 7.98 20.58 14.93
CA TRP A 21 7.19 20.73 13.70
C TRP A 21 6.65 22.13 13.50
N ASP A 22 6.21 22.78 14.58
CA ASP A 22 5.67 24.15 14.52
C ASP A 22 6.78 25.15 14.15
N GLU A 23 8.01 24.92 14.60
CA GLU A 23 9.20 25.74 14.28
C GLU A 23 9.54 25.76 12.78
N VAL A 24 9.17 24.73 12.02
CA VAL A 24 9.41 24.64 10.57
C VAL A 24 8.14 24.79 9.73
N SER A 25 7.01 25.13 10.37
CA SER A 25 5.70 25.19 9.72
C SER A 25 5.52 26.36 8.76
N ASP A 26 6.39 27.37 8.84
CA ASP A 26 6.42 28.55 7.97
C ASP A 26 7.23 28.34 6.68
N THR A 27 7.69 27.11 6.44
CA THR A 27 8.37 26.74 5.19
C THR A 27 7.50 27.14 3.98
N PRO A 28 8.00 27.94 3.03
CA PRO A 28 7.22 28.38 1.89
C PRO A 28 6.83 27.21 0.98
N GLU A 29 5.69 27.35 0.30
CA GLU A 29 5.26 26.36 -0.69
C GLU A 29 6.27 26.29 -1.86
N LEU A 30 6.43 25.09 -2.41
CA LEU A 30 7.25 24.90 -3.61
C LEU A 30 6.59 25.59 -4.80
N THR A 31 7.40 26.37 -5.54
CA THR A 31 6.96 26.98 -6.81
C THR A 31 6.94 25.96 -7.95
N ASP A 32 6.15 26.22 -9.00
CA ASP A 32 6.09 25.36 -10.19
C ASP A 32 7.46 25.16 -10.87
N ALA A 33 8.30 26.20 -10.85
CA ALA A 33 9.66 26.14 -11.38
C ALA A 33 10.52 25.16 -10.55
N GLN A 34 10.46 25.24 -9.23
CA GLN A 34 11.17 24.31 -8.34
C GLN A 34 10.67 22.87 -8.48
N ILE A 35 9.36 22.68 -8.66
CA ILE A 35 8.77 21.35 -8.90
C ILE A 35 9.29 20.77 -10.22
N THR A 36 9.42 21.61 -11.25
CA THR A 36 9.94 21.21 -12.56
C THR A 36 11.41 20.79 -12.50
N GLU A 37 12.20 21.39 -11.60
CA GLU A 37 13.62 21.07 -11.40
C GLU A 37 13.87 19.81 -10.55
N LEU A 38 12.82 19.23 -9.95
CA LEU A 38 12.95 18.01 -9.16
C LEU A 38 13.49 16.86 -10.01
N ARG A 39 14.34 16.03 -9.39
CA ARG A 39 14.99 14.87 -10.00
C ARG A 39 14.43 13.58 -9.41
N PRO A 40 13.25 13.12 -9.87
CA PRO A 40 12.62 11.93 -9.31
C PRO A 40 13.45 10.67 -9.60
N ASN A 41 13.17 9.60 -8.87
CA ASN A 41 13.70 8.25 -9.15
C ASN A 41 15.24 8.13 -9.18
N GLY A 42 15.94 9.00 -8.43
CA GLY A 42 17.39 8.96 -8.29
C GLY A 42 18.16 9.58 -9.45
N GLU A 43 17.52 10.42 -10.27
CA GLU A 43 18.19 11.15 -11.34
C GLU A 43 19.33 12.06 -10.80
N GLY A 44 20.53 11.90 -11.33
CA GLY A 44 21.73 12.61 -10.88
C GLY A 44 22.46 11.99 -9.69
N LEU A 45 21.99 10.87 -9.15
CA LEU A 45 22.72 10.08 -8.14
C LEU A 45 23.64 9.04 -8.80
N PRO A 46 24.66 8.53 -8.08
CA PRO A 46 25.43 7.37 -8.52
C PRO A 46 24.52 6.17 -8.82
N VAL A 47 24.86 5.38 -9.83
CA VAL A 47 24.04 4.27 -10.36
C VAL A 47 23.55 3.34 -9.25
N GLU A 48 24.45 2.93 -8.35
CA GLU A 48 24.12 2.05 -7.22
C GLU A 48 23.02 2.62 -6.31
N LEU A 49 23.06 3.93 -6.06
CA LEU A 49 22.10 4.61 -5.20
C LEU A 49 20.76 4.83 -5.91
N ALA A 50 20.79 5.19 -7.20
CA ALA A 50 19.58 5.30 -8.02
C ALA A 50 18.83 3.95 -8.11
N ASP A 51 19.57 2.83 -8.25
CA ASP A 51 18.99 1.49 -8.28
C ASP A 51 18.44 1.05 -6.92
N ALA A 52 19.10 1.41 -5.82
CA ALA A 52 18.57 1.18 -4.48
C ALA A 52 17.21 1.88 -4.27
N ILE A 53 17.08 3.14 -4.70
CA ILE A 53 15.82 3.90 -4.59
C ILE A 53 14.72 3.26 -5.43
N LYS A 54 15.01 2.80 -6.65
CA LYS A 54 14.04 2.06 -7.48
C LYS A 54 13.56 0.78 -6.80
N ARG A 55 14.45 0.07 -6.10
CA ARG A 55 14.12 -1.17 -5.37
C ARG A 55 13.29 -0.93 -4.10
N LEU A 56 13.32 0.27 -3.52
CA LEU A 56 12.47 0.65 -2.39
C LEU A 56 10.99 0.87 -2.80
N GLY A 57 10.70 1.00 -4.10
CA GLY A 57 9.35 1.27 -4.60
C GLY A 57 8.37 0.10 -4.45
N GLY A 58 7.48 0.19 -3.47
CA GLY A 58 6.26 -0.64 -3.36
C GLY A 58 6.43 -1.99 -2.67
N ARG A 59 5.30 -2.65 -2.39
CA ARG A 59 5.30 -4.02 -1.84
C ARG A 59 6.07 -4.93 -2.82
N PRO A 60 6.98 -5.80 -2.35
CA PRO A 60 7.69 -6.73 -3.21
C PRO A 60 6.72 -7.43 -4.15
N LYS A 61 7.08 -7.50 -5.43
CA LYS A 61 6.28 -8.20 -6.43
C LYS A 61 6.14 -9.66 -5.96
N SER A 62 4.94 -10.05 -5.51
CA SER A 62 4.67 -11.44 -5.15
C SER A 62 4.99 -12.32 -6.36
N GLU A 63 5.86 -13.32 -6.19
CA GLU A 63 6.20 -14.27 -7.25
C GLU A 63 4.97 -15.10 -7.66
N ALA A 64 4.10 -15.41 -6.70
CA ALA A 64 2.81 -16.04 -6.93
C ALA A 64 1.68 -15.01 -6.84
N LYS A 65 1.37 -14.34 -7.95
CA LYS A 65 0.15 -13.51 -8.04
C LYS A 65 -1.04 -14.39 -8.37
N ALA A 66 -2.17 -14.16 -7.68
CA ALA A 66 -3.44 -14.69 -8.14
C ALA A 66 -3.75 -14.14 -9.54
N VAL A 67 -4.09 -15.03 -10.48
CA VAL A 67 -4.46 -14.63 -11.83
C VAL A 67 -5.95 -14.26 -11.82
N PRO A 68 -6.33 -13.03 -12.23
CA PRO A 68 -7.73 -12.67 -12.35
C PRO A 68 -8.35 -13.49 -13.49
N VAL A 69 -9.41 -14.24 -13.19
CA VAL A 69 -10.15 -15.04 -14.16
C VAL A 69 -11.64 -14.72 -14.07
N SER A 70 -12.34 -14.79 -15.20
CA SER A 70 -13.80 -14.70 -15.23
C SER A 70 -14.40 -16.09 -15.00
N LEU A 71 -14.96 -16.32 -13.81
CA LEU A 71 -15.60 -17.58 -13.41
C LEU A 71 -17.08 -17.34 -13.11
N ARG A 72 -17.95 -18.20 -13.64
CA ARG A 72 -19.37 -18.21 -13.25
C ARG A 72 -19.54 -19.07 -11.99
N VAL A 73 -20.02 -18.45 -10.93
CA VAL A 73 -20.30 -19.09 -9.64
C VAL A 73 -21.80 -19.01 -9.39
N PRO A 74 -22.46 -20.10 -8.96
CA PRO A 74 -23.86 -20.04 -8.55
C PRO A 74 -24.11 -18.94 -7.51
N PRO A 75 -25.22 -18.18 -7.60
CA PRO A 75 -25.44 -17.00 -6.78
C PRO A 75 -25.58 -17.31 -5.29
N ASP A 76 -26.18 -18.45 -4.96
CA ASP A 76 -26.31 -19.00 -3.61
C ASP A 76 -24.95 -19.31 -2.97
N VAL A 77 -24.05 -19.95 -3.73
CA VAL A 77 -22.69 -20.25 -3.28
C VAL A 77 -21.91 -18.97 -3.02
N LEU A 78 -21.99 -18.00 -3.93
CA LEU A 78 -21.31 -16.71 -3.77
C LEU A 78 -21.85 -15.94 -2.56
N ALA A 79 -23.17 -15.97 -2.34
CA ALA A 79 -23.79 -15.34 -1.19
C ALA A 79 -23.34 -15.97 0.13
N ALA A 80 -23.26 -17.30 0.20
CA ALA A 80 -22.79 -18.02 1.39
C ALA A 80 -21.37 -17.59 1.79
N TYR A 81 -20.42 -17.56 0.84
CA TYR A 81 -19.07 -17.11 1.15
C TYR A 81 -19.02 -15.65 1.60
N LYS A 82 -19.75 -14.75 0.92
CA LYS A 82 -19.78 -13.32 1.28
C LYS A 82 -20.36 -13.07 2.67
N ALA A 83 -21.29 -13.89 3.13
CA ALA A 83 -21.91 -13.76 4.45
C ALA A 83 -20.90 -13.92 5.60
N ASP A 84 -19.80 -14.66 5.39
CA ASP A 84 -18.71 -14.83 6.35
C ASP A 84 -17.84 -13.56 6.52
N GLY A 85 -18.14 -12.47 5.81
CA GLY A 85 -17.46 -11.18 5.96
C GLY A 85 -16.07 -11.11 5.30
N PRO A 86 -15.18 -10.21 5.78
CA PRO A 86 -13.85 -10.02 5.21
C PRO A 86 -13.06 -11.33 5.06
N GLY A 87 -12.32 -11.46 3.96
CA GLY A 87 -11.53 -12.67 3.66
C GLY A 87 -12.32 -13.81 3.02
N TRP A 88 -13.58 -13.61 2.62
CA TRP A 88 -14.37 -14.66 1.95
C TRP A 88 -13.75 -15.19 0.66
N GLN A 89 -13.07 -14.33 -0.12
CA GLN A 89 -12.33 -14.76 -1.31
C GLN A 89 -11.17 -15.70 -0.97
N THR A 90 -10.48 -15.46 0.15
CA THR A 90 -9.41 -16.34 0.63
C THR A 90 -9.96 -17.72 1.01
N ARG A 91 -11.10 -17.77 1.71
CA ARG A 91 -11.78 -19.03 2.05
C ARG A 91 -12.23 -19.79 0.79
N MET A 92 -12.80 -19.07 -0.19
CA MET A 92 -13.19 -19.65 -1.47
C MET A 92 -11.97 -20.24 -2.21
N ASN A 93 -10.84 -19.54 -2.23
CA ASN A 93 -9.60 -20.03 -2.84
C ASN A 93 -9.06 -21.28 -2.14
N GLN A 94 -9.17 -21.37 -0.81
CA GLN A 94 -8.80 -22.58 -0.06
C GLN A 94 -9.67 -23.78 -0.43
N ALA A 95 -10.98 -23.58 -0.61
CA ALA A 95 -11.89 -24.63 -1.06
C ALA A 95 -11.53 -25.15 -2.46
N LEU A 96 -11.19 -24.25 -3.40
CA LEU A 96 -10.70 -24.62 -4.73
C LEU A 96 -9.42 -25.47 -4.66
N ALA A 97 -8.47 -25.08 -3.80
CA ALA A 97 -7.23 -25.84 -3.58
C ALA A 97 -7.48 -27.22 -2.93
N ALA A 98 -8.39 -27.31 -1.97
CA ALA A 98 -8.79 -28.57 -1.34
C ALA A 98 -9.40 -29.55 -2.35
N GLY A 99 -10.20 -29.04 -3.30
CA GLY A 99 -10.78 -29.84 -4.39
C GLY A 99 -9.73 -30.45 -5.34
N LEU A 100 -8.54 -29.85 -5.47
CA LEU A 100 -7.44 -30.46 -6.23
C LEU A 100 -6.83 -31.67 -5.52
N ARG A 101 -6.72 -31.62 -4.19
CA ARG A 101 -6.17 -32.73 -3.39
C ARG A 101 -7.04 -33.99 -3.44
N LYS A 102 -8.37 -33.80 -3.52
CA LYS A 102 -9.35 -34.90 -3.60
C LYS A 102 -9.39 -35.60 -4.97
N ARG A 103 -8.79 -35.01 -6.00
CA ARG A 103 -8.74 -35.57 -7.37
C ARG A 103 -7.48 -36.39 -7.65
N ARG A 104 -6.61 -36.54 -6.66
CA ARG A 104 -5.33 -37.23 -6.78
C ARG A 104 -5.37 -38.56 -6.04
#